data_AF-A0A7J2UQG5-F1
#
_entry.id   AF-A0A7J2UQG5-F1
#
_cell.length_a   1.000
_cell.length_b   1.000
_cell.length_c   1.000
_cell.angle_alpha   90.00
_cell.angle_beta   90.00
_cell.angle_gamma   90.00
#
_symmetry.space_group_name_H-M   'P 1'
#
loop_
_entity.id
_entity.type
_entity.pdbx_description
1 polymer ?
#
loop_
_entity_poly.entity_id
_entity_poly.type
_entity_poly.pdbx_seq_one_letter_code
_entity_poly.pdbx_strand_id
1 'polypeptide(L)' 'MEWTILARGHPNITARHPTTLMLTTERQIGPRADCVIGVAAETGAAGLDPG' A
#
# COMPACT_ATOMS: atom_id res chain seq x y z
N MET A 1 13.38 6.21 -14.37
CA MET A 1 13.53 5.36 -13.16
C MET A 1 12.31 4.47 -13.08
N GLU A 2 12.52 3.21 -12.69
CA GLU A 2 11.46 2.21 -12.61
C GLU A 2 11.62 1.48 -11.28
N TRP A 3 10.51 1.34 -10.55
CA TRP A 3 10.46 0.55 -9.31
C TRP A 3 9.35 -0.48 -9.41
N THR A 4 9.62 -1.67 -8.88
CA THR A 4 8.61 -2.68 -8.60
C THR A 4 8.52 -2.83 -7.09
N ILE A 5 7.30 -2.85 -6.55
CA ILE A 5 7.05 -3.03 -5.11
C ILE A 5 6.17 -4.26 -4.92
N LEU A 6 6.68 -5.25 -4.20
CA LEU A 6 5.92 -6.41 -3.77
C LEU A 6 5.08 -6.10 -2.52
N ALA A 7 3.78 -6.35 -2.61
CA ALA A 7 2.82 -6.22 -1.52
C ALA A 7 1.82 -7.39 -1.54
N ARG A 8 0.96 -7.47 -0.53
CA ARG A 8 -0.03 -8.55 -0.37
C ARG A 8 -1.44 -7.98 -0.24
N GLY A 9 -2.45 -8.78 -0.60
CA GLY A 9 -3.84 -8.49 -0.28
C GLY A 9 -4.13 -8.62 1.21
N HIS A 10 -5.27 -8.08 1.65
CA HIS A 10 -5.77 -8.19 3.02
C HIS A 10 -7.31 -8.21 3.02
N PRO A 11 -7.99 -8.99 3.89
CA PRO A 11 -9.46 -9.12 3.86
C PRO A 11 -10.23 -7.80 4.00
N ASN A 12 -9.65 -6.81 4.68
CA ASN A 12 -10.25 -5.48 4.88
C ASN A 12 -10.00 -4.50 3.71
N ILE A 13 -9.29 -4.88 2.66
CA ILE A 13 -9.08 -4.00 1.49
C ILE A 13 -10.38 -3.85 0.72
N THR A 14 -10.79 -2.59 0.51
CA THR A 14 -11.94 -2.26 -0.33
C THR A 14 -11.58 -1.43 -1.55
N ALA A 15 -10.46 -0.68 -1.52
CA ALA A 15 -9.96 0.15 -2.62
C ALA A 15 -11.01 1.12 -3.19
N ARG A 16 -11.79 1.76 -2.32
CA ARG A 16 -12.93 2.62 -2.70
C ARG A 16 -12.64 4.10 -2.59
N HIS A 17 -11.52 4.50 -1.98
CA HIS A 17 -11.24 5.92 -1.83
C HIS A 17 -11.12 6.58 -3.23
N PRO A 18 -11.88 7.65 -3.52
CA PRO A 18 -12.08 8.11 -4.89
C PRO A 18 -10.87 8.81 -5.51
N THR A 19 -9.93 9.28 -4.68
CA THR A 19 -8.85 10.18 -5.13
C THR A 19 -7.46 9.72 -4.72
N THR A 20 -7.33 8.63 -3.97
CA THR A 20 -6.02 8.20 -3.44
C THR A 20 -5.91 6.68 -3.44
N LEU A 21 -4.67 6.21 -3.58
CA LEU A 21 -4.28 4.82 -3.46
C LEU A 21 -3.07 4.75 -2.52
N MET A 22 -3.03 3.73 -1.67
CA MET A 22 -1.97 3.55 -0.69
C MET A 22 -1.46 2.11 -0.67
N LEU A 23 -0.14 1.97 -0.65
CA LEU A 23 0.57 0.76 -0.21
C LEU A 23 1.17 1.06 1.17
N THR A 24 1.17 0.07 2.06
CA THR A 24 1.75 0.20 3.39
C THR A 24 2.63 -0.99 3.76
N THR A 25 3.70 -0.74 4.51
CA THR A 25 4.56 -1.77 5.10
C THR A 25 3.89 -2.42 6.33
N GLU A 26 2.86 -1.78 6.89
CA GLU A 26 2.00 -2.35 7.93
C GLU A 26 1.38 -3.67 7.44
N ARG A 27 1.31 -4.67 8.33
CA ARG A 27 0.73 -6.00 7.98
C ARG A 27 -0.78 -6.06 8.14
N GLN A 28 -1.36 -5.18 8.95
CA GLN A 28 -2.76 -5.20 9.35
C GLN A 28 -3.37 -3.82 9.10
N ILE A 29 -4.62 -3.81 8.65
CA ILE A 29 -5.39 -2.58 8.47
C ILE A 29 -6.81 -2.77 9.01
N GLY A 30 -7.41 -1.69 9.48
CA GLY A 30 -8.81 -1.66 9.85
C GLY A 30 -9.74 -1.58 8.63
N PRO A 31 -11.03 -1.88 8.79
CA PRO A 31 -12.02 -1.82 7.71
C PRO A 31 -12.27 -0.40 7.16
N ARG A 32 -11.81 0.64 7.87
CA ARG A 32 -11.88 2.05 7.41
C ARG A 32 -10.74 2.46 6.48
N ALA A 33 -9.73 1.61 6.27
CA ALA A 33 -8.59 1.89 5.40
C ALA A 33 -8.95 1.66 3.92
N ASP A 34 -9.91 2.43 3.42
CA ASP A 34 -10.52 2.27 2.10
C ASP A 34 -9.65 2.77 0.93
N CYS A 35 -8.57 3.51 1.22
CA CYS A 35 -7.54 3.91 0.25
C CYS A 35 -6.43 2.87 0.06
N VAL A 36 -6.31 1.87 0.94
CA VAL A 36 -5.24 0.87 0.87
C VAL A 36 -5.54 -0.17 -0.22
N ILE A 37 -4.57 -0.43 -1.09
CA ILE A 37 -4.64 -1.46 -2.14
C ILE A 37 -3.68 -2.63 -1.91
N GLY A 38 -2.76 -2.51 -0.94
CA GLY A 38 -1.83 -3.57 -0.58
C GLY A 38 -1.16 -3.31 0.78
N VAL A 39 -0.90 -4.39 1.51
CA VAL A 39 -0.26 -4.39 2.84
C VAL A 39 1.06 -5.17 2.81
N ALA A 40 1.83 -5.09 3.88
CA ALA A 40 3.11 -5.78 4.03
C ALA A 40 4.03 -5.55 2.81
N ALA A 41 4.04 -4.33 2.30
CA ALA A 41 4.94 -3.91 1.23
C ALA A 41 6.40 -4.08 1.68
N GLU A 42 7.28 -4.48 0.77
CA GLU A 42 8.71 -4.69 1.08
C GLU A 42 9.44 -3.38 1.44
N THR A 43 8.94 -2.25 0.95
CA THR A 43 9.46 -0.92 1.23
C THR A 43 8.34 0.12 1.25
N GLY A 44 8.59 1.24 1.94
CA GLY A 44 7.76 2.44 1.87
C GLY A 44 8.43 3.52 1.02
N ALA A 45 7.76 4.67 0.86
CA ALA A 45 8.29 5.76 0.01
C ALA A 45 9.71 6.21 0.41
N ALA A 46 10.04 6.18 1.70
CA ALA A 46 11.36 6.56 2.21
C ALA A 46 12.50 5.61 1.78
N GLY A 47 12.18 4.38 1.35
CA GLY A 47 13.16 3.41 0.86
C GLY A 47 13.27 3.38 -0.67
N LEU A 48 12.57 4.26 -1.38
CA LEU A 48 12.73 4.43 -2.82
C LEU A 48 13.87 5.42 -3.07
N ASP A 49 14.87 5.00 -3.85
CA ASP A 49 15.91 5.91 -4.36
C ASP A 49 15.26 6.91 -5.32
N PRO A 50 15.32 8.23 -5.07
CA PRO A 50 14.71 9.24 -5.95
C PRO A 50 15.47 9.47 -7.27
N GLY A 51 16.67 8.92 -7.42
CA GLY A 51 17.58 9.15 -8.55
C GLY A 51 18.58 10.28 -8.33
#